data_AF-A0A962MFU5-F1
#
_entry.id   AF-A0A962MFU5-F1
#
_cell.length_a   1.000
_cell.length_b   1.000
_cell.length_c   1.000
_cell.angle_alpha   90.00
_cell.angle_beta   90.00
_cell.angle_gamma   90.00
#
_symmetry.space_group_name_H-M   'P 1'
#
loop_
_entity.id
_entity.type
_entity.pdbx_description
1 polymer ?
#
loop_
_entity_poly.entity_id
_entity_poly.type
_entity_poly.pdbx_seq_one_letter_code
_entity_poly.pdbx_strand_id
1 'polypeptide(L)'
;MRYLRLLSALVLLSVALTGHAQDKKLTLCWAAWDPANALAQLSKDFTAQSGIEMQFEFVPWTSFADRFLNELNSGGKLCDLLIGDSQWLGGAATYGHYIKLNDFFEQEGISMDDFLPATVHAYSTWPKGEPEYWALPAMGDAL
;
A
#
# COMPACT_ATOMS: atom_id res chain seq x y z
N MET A 1 54.70 36.54 40.03
CA MET A 1 54.42 36.25 38.61
C MET A 1 53.32 35.21 38.56
N ARG A 2 52.13 35.60 38.10
CA ARG A 2 50.85 34.92 38.29
C ARG A 2 50.35 34.39 36.94
N TYR A 3 50.05 33.09 36.89
CA TYR A 3 49.16 32.38 35.94
C TYR A 3 49.62 32.33 34.46
N LEU A 4 49.33 31.33 33.61
CA LEU A 4 48.39 30.21 33.65
C LEU A 4 48.85 29.19 32.60
N ARG A 5 48.94 27.90 32.94
CA ARG A 5 49.05 26.81 31.95
C ARG A 5 47.65 26.57 31.37
N LEU A 6 47.48 26.74 30.05
CA LEU A 6 46.26 26.35 29.34
C LEU A 6 46.48 24.97 28.72
N LEU A 7 45.93 23.94 29.39
CA LEU A 7 45.69 22.61 28.82
C LEU A 7 44.35 22.66 28.07
N SER A 8 44.40 22.58 26.75
CA SER A 8 43.20 22.43 25.92
C SER A 8 42.74 20.97 25.95
N ALA A 9 41.61 20.71 26.62
CA ALA A 9 40.94 19.41 26.59
C ALA A 9 40.10 19.31 25.31
N LEU A 10 40.43 18.35 24.45
CA LEU A 10 39.63 17.99 23.28
C LEU A 10 38.48 17.09 23.73
N VAL A 11 37.26 17.61 23.75
CA VAL A 11 36.05 16.81 23.97
C VAL A 11 35.62 16.23 22.62
N LEU A 12 35.81 14.93 22.42
CA LEU A 12 35.24 14.21 21.29
C LEU A 12 33.75 14.00 21.56
N LEU A 13 32.90 14.79 20.91
CA LEU A 13 31.46 14.60 20.89
C LEU A 13 31.13 13.49 19.88
N SER A 14 31.09 12.24 20.33
CA SER A 14 30.55 11.13 19.55
C SER A 14 29.03 11.28 19.45
N VAL A 15 28.55 11.96 18.41
CA VAL A 15 27.14 11.95 18.02
C VAL A 15 26.84 10.53 17.51
N ALA A 16 26.24 9.72 18.36
CA ALA A 16 25.59 8.50 17.91
C ALA A 16 24.42 8.93 17.02
N LEU A 17 24.58 8.79 15.71
CA LEU A 17 23.48 8.77 14.76
C LEU A 17 22.67 7.49 15.02
N THR A 18 21.79 7.52 16.01
CA THR A 18 20.69 6.57 16.07
C THR A 18 19.77 6.92 14.92
N GLY A 19 19.98 6.27 13.77
CA GLY A 19 19.04 6.32 12.66
C GLY A 19 17.66 5.91 13.18
N HIS A 20 16.68 6.78 13.01
CA HIS A 20 15.29 6.47 13.30
C HIS A 20 14.88 5.26 12.46
N ALA A 21 14.79 4.07 13.08
CA ALA A 21 13.87 3.06 12.61
C ALA A 21 12.47 3.69 12.70
N GLN A 22 11.98 4.23 11.58
CA GLN A 22 10.57 4.53 11.46
C GLN A 22 9.87 3.18 11.36
N ASP A 23 9.10 2.82 12.38
CA ASP A 23 8.16 1.69 12.35
C ASP A 23 7.07 2.00 11.31
N LYS A 24 7.42 1.86 10.02
CA LYS A 24 6.50 2.07 8.91
C LYS A 24 5.55 0.89 8.88
N LYS A 25 4.24 1.18 8.89
CA LYS A 25 3.20 0.16 8.80
C LYS A 25 2.28 0.45 7.62
N LEU A 26 1.76 -0.59 7.01
CA LEU A 26 0.72 -0.51 5.99
C LEU A 26 -0.39 -1.50 6.31
N THR A 27 -1.63 -1.05 6.22
CA THR A 27 -2.82 -1.89 6.41
C THR A 27 -3.43 -2.25 5.07
N LEU A 28 -3.49 -3.55 4.78
CA LEU A 28 -4.15 -4.09 3.60
C LEU A 28 -5.51 -4.67 3.98
N CYS A 29 -6.54 -4.19 3.31
CA CYS A 29 -7.92 -4.62 3.47
C CYS A 29 -8.34 -5.52 2.32
N TRP A 30 -9.02 -6.63 2.64
CA TRP A 30 -9.57 -7.55 1.64
C TRP A 30 -10.71 -8.41 2.20
N ALA A 31 -11.29 -9.25 1.35
CA ALA A 31 -12.18 -10.30 1.78
C ALA A 31 -11.40 -11.40 2.51
N ALA A 32 -12.05 -12.10 3.43
CA ALA A 32 -11.47 -13.22 4.15
C ALA A 32 -11.65 -14.52 3.35
N TRP A 33 -10.56 -15.04 2.82
CA TRP A 33 -10.49 -16.27 2.02
C TRP A 33 -9.03 -16.75 1.88
N ASP A 34 -8.82 -17.93 1.31
CA ASP A 34 -7.50 -18.58 1.26
C ASP A 34 -6.42 -17.75 0.54
N PRO A 35 -6.69 -17.07 -0.60
CA PRO A 35 -5.73 -16.14 -1.20
C PRO A 35 -5.30 -14.99 -0.28
N ALA A 36 -6.20 -14.46 0.56
CA ALA A 36 -5.82 -13.43 1.55
C ALA A 36 -4.86 -13.98 2.60
N ASN A 37 -5.09 -15.23 3.05
CA ASN A 37 -4.16 -15.91 3.96
C ASN A 37 -2.80 -16.15 3.31
N ALA A 38 -2.76 -16.54 2.03
CA ALA A 38 -1.52 -16.70 1.28
C ALA A 38 -0.76 -15.38 1.14
N LEU A 39 -1.46 -14.28 0.81
CA LEU A 39 -0.88 -12.94 0.73
C LEU A 39 -0.28 -12.51 2.08
N ALA A 40 -0.95 -12.79 3.19
CA ALA A 40 -0.42 -12.52 4.53
C ALA A 40 0.82 -13.36 4.87
N GLN A 41 1.03 -14.52 4.23
CA GLN A 41 2.30 -15.25 4.36
C GLN A 41 3.39 -14.62 3.50
N LEU A 42 3.08 -14.26 2.24
CA LEU A 42 4.03 -13.62 1.33
C LEU A 42 4.51 -12.25 1.86
N SER A 43 3.67 -11.56 2.61
CA SER A 43 4.01 -10.26 3.21
C SER A 43 5.15 -10.32 4.23
N LYS A 44 5.48 -11.50 4.76
CA LYS A 44 6.61 -11.68 5.69
C LYS A 44 7.93 -11.42 4.99
N ASP A 45 8.08 -11.89 3.76
CA ASP A 45 9.29 -11.64 2.96
C ASP A 45 9.37 -10.18 2.56
N PHE A 46 8.24 -9.56 2.20
CA PHE A 46 8.17 -8.12 1.98
C PHE A 46 8.60 -7.33 3.24
N THR A 47 8.11 -7.70 4.42
CA THR A 47 8.47 -7.06 5.69
C THR A 47 9.96 -7.22 5.98
N ALA A 48 10.52 -8.42 5.76
CA ALA A 48 11.94 -8.68 5.97
C ALA A 48 12.85 -7.87 5.02
N GLN A 49 12.41 -7.63 3.79
CA GLN A 49 13.17 -6.89 2.78
C GLN A 49 13.04 -5.36 2.93
N SER A 50 11.83 -4.88 3.23
CA SER A 50 11.53 -3.44 3.25
C SER A 50 11.63 -2.80 4.63
N GLY A 51 11.51 -3.59 5.70
CA GLY A 51 11.31 -3.10 7.07
C GLY A 51 9.93 -2.52 7.34
N ILE A 52 8.96 -2.64 6.41
CA ILE A 52 7.59 -2.16 6.56
C ILE A 52 6.73 -3.29 7.13
N GLU A 53 6.10 -3.06 8.28
CA GLU A 53 5.18 -4.00 8.90
C GLU A 53 3.84 -4.00 8.16
N MET A 54 3.37 -5.18 7.76
CA MET A 54 2.04 -5.33 7.16
C MET A 54 0.99 -5.70 8.21
N GLN A 55 -0.12 -4.98 8.19
CA GLN A 55 -1.33 -5.26 8.94
C GLN A 55 -2.46 -5.63 7.97
N PHE A 56 -3.43 -6.39 8.46
CA PHE A 56 -4.50 -6.93 7.62
C PHE A 56 -5.87 -6.76 8.28
N GLU A 57 -6.83 -6.26 7.50
CA GLU A 57 -8.25 -6.29 7.84
C GLU A 57 -8.96 -7.19 6.82
N PHE A 58 -9.23 -8.44 7.21
CA PHE A 58 -9.93 -9.40 6.38
C PHE A 58 -11.38 -9.56 6.83
N VAL A 59 -12.30 -9.28 5.92
CA VAL A 59 -13.74 -9.23 6.23
C VAL A 59 -14.46 -10.37 5.49
N PRO A 60 -15.36 -11.12 6.15
CA PRO A 60 -16.15 -12.16 5.48
C PRO A 60 -16.91 -11.61 4.26
N TRP A 61 -17.00 -12.39 3.18
CA TRP A 61 -17.69 -12.00 1.95
C TRP A 61 -19.11 -11.46 2.17
N THR A 62 -19.85 -12.05 3.11
CA THR A 62 -21.22 -11.63 3.48
C THR A 62 -21.31 -10.18 3.98
N SER A 63 -20.20 -9.59 4.41
CA SER A 63 -20.14 -8.23 4.96
C SER A 63 -19.11 -7.35 4.24
N PHE A 64 -18.40 -7.90 3.25
CA PHE A 64 -17.26 -7.27 2.61
C PHE A 64 -17.62 -5.94 1.93
N ALA A 65 -18.68 -5.96 1.10
CA ALA A 65 -19.16 -4.76 0.42
C ALA A 65 -19.64 -3.70 1.41
N ASP A 66 -20.53 -4.06 2.34
CA ASP A 66 -21.07 -3.13 3.33
C ASP A 66 -19.97 -2.48 4.17
N ARG A 67 -18.97 -3.25 4.61
CA ARG A 67 -17.88 -2.75 5.44
C ARG A 67 -17.01 -1.75 4.68
N PHE A 68 -16.47 -2.13 3.52
CA PHE A 68 -15.47 -1.30 2.84
C PHE A 68 -16.07 -0.20 1.97
N LEU A 69 -17.27 -0.37 1.42
CA LEU A 69 -17.94 0.76 0.77
C LEU A 69 -18.30 1.85 1.77
N ASN A 70 -18.68 1.50 3.01
CA ASN A 70 -18.88 2.49 4.07
C ASN A 70 -17.57 3.15 4.49
N GLU A 71 -16.47 2.40 4.57
CA GLU A 71 -15.14 2.97 4.84
C GLU A 71 -14.76 4.02 3.80
N LEU A 72 -14.91 3.69 2.50
CA LEU A 72 -14.63 4.63 1.41
C LEU A 72 -15.55 5.84 1.46
N ASN A 73 -16.86 5.63 1.55
CA ASN A 73 -17.85 6.71 1.54
C ASN A 73 -17.75 7.64 2.75
N SER A 74 -17.25 7.15 3.89
CA SER A 74 -17.02 7.98 5.08
C SER A 74 -15.66 8.69 5.07
N GLY A 75 -14.80 8.44 4.08
CA GLY A 75 -13.44 8.97 4.04
C GLY A 75 -12.58 8.42 5.18
N GLY A 76 -12.84 7.16 5.57
CA GLY A 76 -12.10 6.51 6.63
C GLY A 76 -10.63 6.29 6.27
N LYS A 77 -9.85 5.85 7.27
CA LYS A 77 -8.39 5.69 7.19
C LYS A 77 -7.93 4.32 7.66
N LEU A 78 -8.82 3.34 7.62
CA LEU A 78 -8.53 1.96 8.00
C LEU A 78 -7.54 1.31 7.05
N CYS A 79 -7.71 1.54 5.74
CA CYS A 79 -6.99 0.84 4.69
C CYS A 79 -5.99 1.77 4.01
N ASP A 80 -4.71 1.40 4.01
CA ASP A 80 -3.73 2.04 3.13
C ASP A 80 -3.80 1.42 1.72
N LEU A 81 -4.07 0.10 1.66
CA LEU A 81 -4.36 -0.63 0.43
C LEU A 81 -5.68 -1.38 0.58
N LEU A 82 -6.51 -1.36 -0.47
CA LEU A 82 -7.75 -2.13 -0.53
C LEU A 82 -7.76 -2.97 -1.80
N ILE A 83 -7.79 -4.30 -1.64
CA ILE A 83 -8.15 -5.18 -2.75
C ILE A 83 -9.67 -5.23 -2.78
N GLY A 84 -10.25 -4.33 -3.58
CA GLY A 84 -11.71 -4.19 -3.76
C GLY A 84 -12.27 -5.13 -4.82
N ASP A 85 -13.60 -5.20 -4.87
CA ASP A 85 -14.30 -5.90 -5.94
C ASP A 85 -14.36 -5.02 -7.21
N SER A 86 -14.29 -5.64 -8.39
CA SER A 86 -14.24 -4.94 -9.68
C SER A 86 -15.45 -4.03 -9.95
N GLN A 87 -16.60 -4.31 -9.32
CA GLN A 87 -17.81 -3.53 -9.47
C GLN A 87 -17.65 -2.11 -8.89
N TRP A 88 -16.67 -1.89 -8.02
CA TRP A 88 -16.48 -0.63 -7.31
C TRP A 88 -15.57 0.36 -8.04
N LEU A 89 -14.73 -0.12 -8.96
CA LEU A 89 -13.68 0.66 -9.63
C LEU A 89 -14.19 2.00 -10.17
N GLY A 90 -15.27 1.97 -10.95
CA GLY A 90 -15.79 3.17 -11.59
C GLY A 90 -16.35 4.18 -10.59
N GLY A 91 -17.03 3.71 -9.53
CA GLY A 91 -17.50 4.57 -8.45
C GLY A 91 -16.33 5.16 -7.66
N ALA A 92 -15.36 4.33 -7.28
CA ALA A 92 -14.22 4.75 -6.49
C ALA A 92 -13.31 5.76 -7.23
N ALA A 93 -13.09 5.58 -8.53
CA ALA A 93 -12.39 6.54 -9.37
C ALA A 93 -13.16 7.85 -9.52
N THR A 94 -14.48 7.78 -9.78
CA THR A 94 -15.31 8.97 -10.00
C THR A 94 -15.50 9.81 -8.74
N TYR A 95 -15.63 9.16 -7.57
CA TYR A 95 -15.86 9.84 -6.29
C TYR A 95 -14.58 10.19 -5.53
N GLY A 96 -13.41 9.95 -6.12
CA GLY A 96 -12.11 10.34 -5.53
C GLY A 96 -11.65 9.45 -4.38
N HIS A 97 -12.15 8.22 -4.30
CA HIS A 97 -11.74 7.23 -3.31
C HIS A 97 -10.44 6.53 -3.70
N TYR A 98 -10.20 6.35 -5.00
CA TYR A 98 -8.98 5.76 -5.54
C TYR A 98 -8.05 6.83 -6.10
N ILE A 99 -6.76 6.52 -6.10
CA ILE A 99 -5.71 7.35 -6.68
C ILE A 99 -5.42 6.80 -8.08
N LYS A 100 -5.29 7.69 -9.07
CA LYS A 100 -4.86 7.30 -10.42
C LYS A 100 -3.38 6.87 -10.38
N LEU A 101 -3.08 5.69 -10.91
CA LEU A 101 -1.80 5.00 -10.73
C LEU A 101 -0.83 5.15 -11.90
N ASN A 102 -1.20 5.86 -12.98
CA ASN A 102 -0.36 6.01 -14.17
C ASN A 102 1.07 6.48 -13.85
N ASP A 103 1.22 7.57 -13.08
CA ASP A 103 2.53 8.12 -12.72
C ASP A 103 3.32 7.14 -11.85
N PHE A 104 2.64 6.43 -10.94
CA PHE A 104 3.26 5.40 -10.10
C PHE A 104 3.74 4.22 -10.96
N PHE A 105 2.96 3.77 -11.93
CA PHE A 105 3.33 2.69 -12.84
C PHE A 105 4.51 3.08 -13.72
N GLU A 106 4.53 4.30 -14.26
CA GLU A 106 5.67 4.80 -15.03
C GLU A 106 6.94 4.86 -14.17
N GLN A 107 6.83 5.38 -12.95
CA GLN A 107 7.96 5.51 -12.03
C GLN A 107 8.55 4.15 -11.64
N GLU A 108 7.70 3.17 -11.33
CA GLU A 108 8.13 1.84 -10.87
C GLU A 108 8.35 0.84 -12.01
N GLY A 109 8.13 1.26 -13.27
CA GLY A 109 8.31 0.41 -14.45
C GLY A 109 7.29 -0.73 -14.56
N ILE A 110 6.06 -0.51 -14.05
CA ILE A 110 4.96 -1.49 -14.11
C ILE A 110 4.25 -1.34 -15.45
N SER A 111 4.30 -2.39 -16.29
CA SER A 111 3.56 -2.42 -17.55
C SER A 111 2.23 -3.15 -17.39
N MET A 112 1.15 -2.57 -17.92
CA MET A 112 -0.14 -3.28 -18.01
C MET A 112 -0.12 -4.42 -19.03
N ASP A 113 0.87 -4.46 -19.92
CA ASP A 113 1.07 -5.58 -20.85
C ASP A 113 1.57 -6.86 -20.15
N ASP A 114 2.05 -6.75 -18.90
CA ASP A 114 2.41 -7.91 -18.07
C ASP A 114 1.19 -8.66 -17.51
N PHE A 115 -0.01 -8.10 -17.71
CA PHE A 115 -1.29 -8.63 -17.23
C PHE A 115 -2.16 -9.08 -18.40
N LEU A 116 -3.14 -9.95 -18.13
CA LEU A 116 -4.09 -10.37 -19.15
C LEU A 116 -4.93 -9.16 -19.63
N PRO A 117 -5.09 -8.93 -20.96
CA PRO A 117 -5.81 -7.75 -21.45
C PRO A 117 -7.25 -7.64 -20.91
N ALA A 118 -7.92 -8.78 -20.74
CA ALA A 118 -9.27 -8.82 -20.17
C ALA A 118 -9.31 -8.34 -18.71
N THR A 119 -8.29 -8.69 -17.91
CA THR A 119 -8.22 -8.26 -16.51
C THR A 119 -7.86 -6.80 -16.39
N VAL A 120 -6.98 -6.28 -17.25
CA VAL A 120 -6.68 -4.82 -17.28
C VAL A 120 -7.95 -4.04 -17.62
N HIS A 121 -8.66 -4.42 -18.67
CA HIS A 121 -9.90 -3.75 -19.08
C HIS A 121 -10.97 -3.80 -17.97
N ALA A 122 -11.12 -4.95 -17.30
CA ALA A 122 -12.16 -5.14 -16.31
C ALA A 122 -11.82 -4.52 -14.94
N TYR A 123 -10.55 -4.55 -14.53
CA TYR A 123 -10.14 -4.31 -13.13
C TYR A 123 -9.29 -3.06 -12.95
N SER A 124 -8.76 -2.46 -14.02
CA SER A 124 -7.81 -1.35 -13.90
C SER A 124 -8.30 -0.05 -14.54
N THR A 125 -9.07 -0.12 -15.62
CA THR A 125 -9.39 1.08 -16.43
C THR A 125 -10.69 1.78 -16.03
N TRP A 126 -10.64 3.11 -15.85
CA TRP A 126 -11.84 3.95 -15.77
C TRP A 126 -11.63 5.34 -16.39
N PRO A 127 -12.46 5.78 -17.37
CA PRO A 127 -13.50 5.02 -18.06
C PRO A 127 -13.00 3.72 -18.70
N LYS A 128 -13.88 2.73 -18.87
CA LYS A 128 -13.47 1.39 -19.32
C LYS A 128 -12.78 1.45 -20.70
N GLY A 129 -11.61 0.83 -20.79
CA GLY A 129 -10.82 0.74 -22.02
C GLY A 129 -9.88 1.92 -22.28
N GLU A 130 -10.00 3.01 -21.53
CA GLU A 130 -9.05 4.11 -21.60
C GLU A 130 -7.75 3.74 -20.86
N PRO A 131 -6.58 4.26 -21.27
CA PRO A 131 -5.30 4.02 -20.59
C PRO A 131 -5.18 4.84 -19.29
N GLU A 132 -6.26 4.87 -18.50
CA GLU A 132 -6.36 5.50 -17.20
C GLU A 132 -6.50 4.43 -16.13
N TYR A 133 -5.42 4.20 -15.38
CA TYR A 133 -5.34 3.07 -14.46
C TYR A 133 -5.60 3.51 -13.02
N TRP A 134 -6.54 2.83 -12.36
CA TRP A 134 -6.99 3.16 -11.01
C TRP A 134 -6.83 2.00 -10.02
N ALA A 135 -6.46 0.82 -10.51
CA ALA A 135 -6.16 -0.35 -9.72
C ALA A 135 -5.28 -1.33 -10.51
N LEU A 136 -4.67 -2.29 -9.83
CA LEU A 136 -3.85 -3.35 -10.41
C LEU A 136 -4.61 -4.69 -10.30
N PRO A 137 -4.62 -5.55 -11.34
CA PRO A 137 -5.29 -6.85 -11.27
C PRO A 137 -4.62 -7.75 -10.21
N ALA A 138 -5.29 -7.97 -9.08
CA ALA A 138 -4.71 -8.72 -7.96
C ALA A 138 -5.07 -10.21 -7.99
N MET A 139 -6.35 -10.53 -8.14
CA MET A 139 -6.84 -11.92 -8.18
C MET A 139 -8.19 -11.97 -8.90
N GLY A 140 -8.31 -12.84 -9.91
CA GLY A 140 -9.61 -13.15 -10.52
C GLY A 140 -10.32 -14.24 -9.71
N ASP A 141 -11.61 -14.04 -9.41
CA ASP A 141 -12.41 -15.12 -8.84
C ASP A 141 -12.63 -16.20 -9.91
N ALA A 142 -12.03 -17.37 -9.69
CA ALA A 142 -12.16 -18.52 -10.57
C ALA A 142 -13.04 -19.54 -9.85
N LEU A 143 -14.26 -19.74 -10.36
CA LEU A 143 -15.17 -20.81 -9.93
C LEU A 143 -14.62 -22.20 -10.29
#